data_AF-A0A7S2B8R1-F1
#
_entry.id   AF-A0A7S2B8R1-F1
#
_cell.length_a   1.000
_cell.length_b   1.000
_cell.length_c   1.000
_cell.angle_alpha   90.00
_cell.angle_beta   90.00
_cell.angle_gamma   90.00
#
_symmetry.space_group_name_H-M   'P 1'
#
loop_
_entity.id
_entity.type
_entity.pdbx_description
1 polymer ?
#
loop_
_entity_poly.entity_id
_entity_poly.type
_entity_poly.pdbx_seq_one_letter_code
_entity_poly.pdbx_strand_id
1 'polypeptide(L)'
;SPLLISATALQQLLLRSTVLVYREAEKDQLVCVKSQPCESCVVVLHGRLHVVCGSEEFESDRGPWTVLGAPSLRVPYYVSDFTASVMEPSRLLKISRAAYEETLRQESETLAAAVRAELSGAYMGIGMSTCQSSQQRSPVARVACKLNPQLAVAYTENRFVDNPLHAMASPRYSISSSDHSFNDLPFPEPELAMAPAARERIPSPYRPGPASPHHLE
;
A
#
# COMPACT_ATOMS: atom_id res chain seq x y z
N SER A 1 8.82 -10.77 -1.78
CA SER A 1 9.39 -9.73 -2.68
C SER A 1 8.49 -8.51 -2.71
N PRO A 2 9.04 -7.27 -2.61
CA PRO A 2 8.28 -6.06 -2.92
C PRO A 2 7.81 -6.11 -4.37
N LEU A 3 6.58 -5.65 -4.64
CA LEU A 3 6.05 -5.62 -6.00
C LEU A 3 6.78 -4.54 -6.77
N LEU A 4 7.48 -4.94 -7.84
CA LEU A 4 8.08 -4.04 -8.79
C LEU A 4 6.99 -3.59 -9.78
N ILE A 5 6.12 -2.67 -9.34
CA ILE A 5 5.23 -1.94 -10.25
C ILE A 5 5.95 -0.66 -10.69
N SER A 6 5.94 -0.34 -11.99
CA SER A 6 6.50 0.93 -12.46
C SER A 6 5.70 2.13 -11.94
N ALA A 7 6.33 3.30 -11.88
CA ALA A 7 5.67 4.53 -11.46
C ALA A 7 4.46 4.86 -12.34
N THR A 8 4.56 4.64 -13.66
CA THR A 8 3.46 4.85 -14.60
C THR A 8 2.31 3.87 -14.36
N ALA A 9 2.61 2.59 -14.16
CA ALA A 9 1.58 1.59 -13.83
C ALA A 9 0.89 1.93 -12.50
N LEU A 10 1.64 2.37 -11.48
CA LEU A 10 1.07 2.83 -10.23
C LEU A 10 0.13 4.04 -10.42
N GLN A 11 0.52 5.04 -11.23
CA GLN A 11 -0.35 6.17 -11.55
C GLN A 11 -1.67 5.72 -12.20
N GLN A 12 -1.61 4.78 -13.15
CA GLN A 12 -2.80 4.21 -13.79
C GLN A 12 -3.67 3.47 -12.78
N LEU A 13 -3.06 2.72 -11.86
CA LEU A 13 -3.78 2.04 -10.78
C LEU A 13 -4.52 3.04 -9.88
N LEU A 14 -3.86 4.11 -9.48
CA LEU A 14 -4.44 5.16 -8.63
C LEU A 14 -5.62 5.85 -9.32
N LEU A 15 -5.54 6.11 -10.63
CA LEU A 15 -6.64 6.69 -11.41
C LEU A 15 -7.88 5.78 -11.48
N ARG A 16 -7.68 4.47 -11.41
CA ARG A 16 -8.77 3.46 -11.44
C ARG A 16 -9.33 3.12 -10.07
N SER A 17 -8.59 3.48 -9.01
CA SER A 17 -8.99 3.20 -7.64
C SER A 17 -10.12 4.13 -7.19
N THR A 18 -10.94 3.65 -6.26
CA THR A 18 -12.10 4.41 -5.76
C THR A 18 -11.74 5.10 -4.45
N VAL A 19 -12.03 6.40 -4.34
CA VAL A 19 -11.92 7.11 -3.07
C VAL A 19 -13.26 7.04 -2.34
N LEU A 20 -13.27 6.39 -1.19
CA LEU A 20 -14.41 6.35 -0.28
C LEU A 20 -14.32 7.53 0.70
N VAL A 21 -15.42 8.24 0.89
CA VAL A 21 -15.50 9.38 1.79
C VAL A 21 -16.60 9.11 2.79
N TYR A 22 -16.21 8.97 4.05
CA TYR A 22 -17.11 8.75 5.17
C TYR A 22 -17.32 10.05 5.94
N ARG A 23 -18.57 10.33 6.29
CA ARG A 23 -18.98 11.48 7.10
C ARG A 23 -19.27 11.04 8.53
N GLU A 24 -19.54 12.00 9.40
CA GLU A 24 -19.86 11.74 10.81
C GLU A 24 -21.10 10.85 11.00
N ALA A 25 -22.07 10.94 10.10
CA ALA A 25 -23.25 10.07 10.10
C ALA A 25 -22.94 8.58 9.81
N GLU A 26 -21.75 8.29 9.28
CA GLU A 26 -21.28 6.94 8.93
C GLU A 26 -20.25 6.43 9.94
N LYS A 27 -20.27 6.98 11.16
CA LYS A 27 -19.51 6.43 12.27
C LYS A 27 -19.92 4.97 12.50
N ASP A 28 -18.93 4.14 12.84
CA ASP A 28 -19.04 2.70 13.04
C ASP A 28 -19.39 1.89 11.78
N GLN A 29 -19.43 2.54 10.61
CA GLN A 29 -19.58 1.86 9.32
C GLN A 29 -18.41 0.88 9.10
N LEU A 30 -18.74 -0.36 8.75
CA LEU A 30 -17.77 -1.41 8.50
C LEU A 30 -17.14 -1.24 7.11
N VAL A 31 -15.80 -1.22 7.08
CA VAL A 31 -14.99 -1.17 5.87
C VAL A 31 -14.56 -2.58 5.45
N CYS A 32 -14.14 -3.39 6.42
CA CYS A 32 -13.75 -4.79 6.26
C CYS A 32 -14.32 -5.60 7.42
N VAL A 33 -14.67 -6.85 7.17
CA VAL A 33 -15.23 -7.75 8.19
C VAL A 33 -14.31 -8.96 8.35
N LYS A 34 -14.01 -9.31 9.60
CA LYS A 34 -13.22 -10.50 9.93
C LYS A 34 -13.90 -11.76 9.39
N SER A 35 -13.10 -12.69 8.89
CA SER A 35 -13.52 -13.98 8.31
C SER A 35 -14.38 -13.86 7.04
N GLN A 36 -14.41 -12.69 6.39
CA GLN A 36 -15.04 -12.53 5.08
C GLN A 36 -13.98 -12.43 3.97
N PRO A 37 -14.29 -12.92 2.76
CA PRO A 37 -13.45 -12.68 1.59
C PRO A 37 -13.28 -11.18 1.34
N CYS A 38 -12.03 -10.73 1.26
CA CYS A 38 -11.68 -9.36 0.99
C CYS A 38 -10.89 -9.29 -0.32
N GLU A 39 -11.45 -8.58 -1.30
CA GLU A 39 -10.87 -8.46 -2.65
C GLU A 39 -10.24 -7.08 -2.90
N SER A 40 -10.08 -6.28 -1.85
CA SER A 40 -9.63 -4.91 -1.96
C SER A 40 -8.67 -4.53 -0.84
N CYS A 41 -7.62 -3.82 -1.23
CA CYS A 41 -6.71 -3.16 -0.31
C CYS A 41 -7.25 -1.76 -0.04
N VAL A 42 -7.13 -1.31 1.20
CA VAL A 42 -7.60 0.01 1.63
C VAL A 42 -6.42 0.79 2.19
N VAL A 43 -6.22 2.03 1.72
CA VAL A 43 -5.26 2.97 2.28
C VAL A 43 -6.01 4.11 2.95
N VAL A 44 -5.71 4.38 4.21
CA VAL A 44 -6.29 5.51 4.93
C VAL A 44 -5.61 6.79 4.43
N LEU A 45 -6.34 7.71 3.79
CA LEU A 45 -5.79 9.01 3.38
C LEU A 45 -6.01 10.07 4.46
N HIS A 46 -7.12 9.98 5.18
CA HIS A 46 -7.51 10.90 6.26
C HIS A 46 -8.43 10.23 7.27
N GLY A 47 -8.43 10.73 8.52
CA GLY A 47 -9.25 10.25 9.63
C GLY A 47 -8.64 9.06 10.38
N ARG A 48 -9.45 8.40 11.21
CA ARG A 48 -9.06 7.23 12.00
C ARG A 48 -10.04 6.08 11.83
N LEU A 49 -9.49 4.87 11.73
CA LEU A 49 -10.24 3.62 11.72
C LEU A 49 -9.96 2.84 12.99
N HIS A 50 -10.99 2.20 13.53
CA HIS A 50 -10.85 1.22 14.59
C HIS A 50 -10.69 -0.15 13.95
N VAL A 51 -9.67 -0.90 14.36
CA VAL A 51 -9.34 -2.21 13.80
C VAL A 51 -9.23 -3.24 14.91
N VAL A 52 -10.05 -4.27 14.82
CA VAL A 52 -10.04 -5.43 15.73
C VAL A 52 -9.46 -6.62 14.97
N CYS A 53 -8.36 -7.21 15.45
CA CYS A 53 -7.68 -8.32 14.76
C CYS A 53 -7.41 -9.55 15.65
N GLY A 54 -7.21 -10.70 15.01
CA GLY A 54 -6.84 -11.95 15.68
C GLY A 54 -8.00 -12.60 16.44
N SER A 55 -7.74 -13.79 17.00
CA SER A 55 -8.72 -14.53 17.83
C SER A 55 -8.96 -13.89 19.20
N GLU A 56 -7.98 -13.13 19.69
CA GLU A 56 -8.02 -12.43 20.98
C GLU A 56 -8.68 -11.05 20.90
N GLU A 57 -9.17 -10.66 19.72
CA GLU A 57 -9.87 -9.39 19.49
C GLU A 57 -9.03 -8.17 19.87
N PHE A 58 -7.76 -8.16 19.45
CA PHE A 58 -6.87 -7.03 19.71
C PHE A 58 -7.37 -5.77 19.01
N GLU A 59 -7.70 -4.76 19.80
CA GLU A 59 -8.17 -3.46 19.33
C GLU A 59 -6.99 -2.52 19.03
N SER A 60 -7.03 -1.86 17.88
CA SER A 60 -6.02 -0.88 17.49
C SER A 60 -6.61 0.21 16.61
N ASP A 61 -6.14 1.43 16.82
CA ASP A 61 -6.53 2.56 15.99
C ASP A 61 -5.52 2.76 14.86
N ARG A 62 -6.03 3.03 13.65
CA ARG A 62 -5.23 3.20 12.43
C ARG A 62 -5.46 4.57 11.84
N GLY A 63 -4.39 5.35 11.77
CA GLY A 63 -4.39 6.70 11.23
C GLY A 63 -4.06 6.76 9.73
N PRO A 64 -3.87 7.99 9.22
CA PRO A 64 -3.50 8.23 7.82
C PRO A 64 -2.24 7.46 7.39
N TRP A 65 -2.20 7.13 6.10
CA TRP A 65 -1.16 6.36 5.41
C TRP A 65 -1.02 4.90 5.86
N THR A 66 -1.93 4.41 6.70
CA THR A 66 -2.01 2.99 7.02
C THR A 66 -2.60 2.21 5.85
N VAL A 67 -1.99 1.07 5.52
CA VAL A 67 -2.47 0.14 4.50
C VAL A 67 -3.11 -1.07 5.19
N LEU A 68 -4.34 -1.40 4.80
CA LEU A 68 -5.11 -2.54 5.30
C LEU A 68 -5.39 -3.52 4.17
N GLY A 69 -5.29 -4.81 4.47
CA GLY A 69 -5.63 -5.86 3.51
C GLY A 69 -4.71 -5.94 2.29
N ALA A 70 -3.46 -5.45 2.36
CA ALA A 70 -2.51 -5.55 1.24
C ALA A 70 -2.38 -6.96 0.60
N PRO A 71 -2.47 -8.08 1.37
CA PRO A 71 -2.47 -9.42 0.77
C PRO A 71 -3.61 -9.68 -0.21
N SER A 72 -4.75 -8.96 -0.11
CA SER A 72 -5.91 -9.13 -0.99
C SER A 72 -5.62 -8.86 -2.47
N LEU A 73 -4.56 -8.09 -2.76
CA LEU A 73 -4.16 -7.78 -4.14
C LEU A 73 -3.38 -8.92 -4.79
N ARG A 74 -2.82 -9.84 -4.01
CA ARG A 74 -1.95 -10.92 -4.50
C ARG A 74 -2.52 -12.31 -4.26
N VAL A 75 -3.18 -12.50 -3.13
CA VAL A 75 -3.72 -13.78 -2.70
C VAL A 75 -5.16 -13.87 -3.19
N PRO A 76 -5.49 -14.79 -4.11
CA PRO A 76 -6.86 -15.00 -4.50
C PRO A 76 -7.66 -15.54 -3.32
N TYR A 77 -8.90 -15.05 -3.16
CA TYR A 77 -9.78 -15.43 -2.06
C TYR A 77 -9.20 -15.17 -0.67
N TYR A 78 -8.40 -14.09 -0.54
CA TYR A 78 -7.90 -13.64 0.76
C TYR A 78 -9.07 -13.42 1.73
N VAL A 79 -8.95 -14.00 2.92
CA VAL A 79 -9.90 -13.82 4.02
C VAL A 79 -9.25 -12.89 5.04
N SER A 80 -9.90 -11.77 5.37
CA SER A 80 -9.38 -10.84 6.37
C SER A 80 -9.49 -11.43 7.78
N ASP A 81 -8.42 -11.31 8.56
CA ASP A 81 -8.35 -11.69 9.97
C ASP A 81 -8.71 -10.52 10.92
N PHE A 82 -9.13 -9.40 10.34
CA PHE A 82 -9.48 -8.18 11.05
C PHE A 82 -10.84 -7.63 10.61
N THR A 83 -11.50 -6.93 11.53
CA THR A 83 -12.65 -6.06 11.26
C THR A 83 -12.18 -4.62 11.36
N ALA A 84 -12.57 -3.78 10.41
CA ALA A 84 -12.24 -2.35 10.41
C ALA A 84 -13.52 -1.52 10.34
N SER A 85 -13.68 -0.57 11.25
CA SER A 85 -14.81 0.37 11.29
C SER A 85 -14.32 1.82 11.31
N VAL A 86 -15.17 2.73 10.84
CA VAL A 86 -14.88 4.17 10.78
C VAL A 86 -15.10 4.82 12.15
N MET A 87 -14.11 5.50 12.71
CA MET A 87 -14.25 6.24 13.97
C MET A 87 -14.57 7.72 13.79
N GLU A 88 -14.00 8.31 12.73
CA GLU A 88 -14.06 9.74 12.42
C GLU A 88 -14.36 9.96 10.93
N PRO A 89 -14.74 11.17 10.50
CA PRO A 89 -14.83 11.50 9.07
C PRO A 89 -13.52 11.15 8.34
N SER A 90 -13.61 10.15 7.45
CA SER A 90 -12.45 9.49 6.86
C SER A 90 -12.48 9.52 5.35
N ARG A 91 -11.29 9.62 4.74
CA ARG A 91 -11.11 9.43 3.30
C ARG A 91 -10.22 8.23 3.10
N LEU A 92 -10.73 7.21 2.42
CA LEU A 92 -10.03 5.95 2.18
C LEU A 92 -9.85 5.75 0.68
N LEU A 93 -8.67 5.28 0.27
CA LEU A 93 -8.42 4.82 -1.09
C LEU A 93 -8.65 3.31 -1.14
N LYS A 94 -9.63 2.87 -1.91
CA LYS A 94 -9.92 1.45 -2.14
C LYS A 94 -9.36 1.01 -3.49
N ILE A 95 -8.40 0.11 -3.44
CA ILE A 95 -7.78 -0.52 -4.61
C ILE A 95 -8.35 -1.94 -4.71
N SER A 96 -9.11 -2.22 -5.77
CA SER A 96 -9.60 -3.58 -6.02
C SER A 96 -8.50 -4.44 -6.63
N ARG A 97 -8.53 -5.74 -6.33
CA ARG A 97 -7.66 -6.73 -6.96
C ARG A 97 -7.83 -6.74 -8.48
N ALA A 98 -9.06 -6.65 -8.98
CA ALA A 98 -9.34 -6.60 -10.41
C ALA A 98 -8.65 -5.41 -11.11
N ALA A 99 -8.67 -4.22 -10.48
CA ALA A 99 -7.95 -3.06 -11.01
C ALA A 99 -6.44 -3.28 -10.99
N TYR A 100 -5.92 -3.88 -9.93
CA TYR A 100 -4.51 -4.19 -9.77
C TYR A 100 -4.00 -5.18 -10.83
N GLU A 101 -4.70 -6.30 -11.02
CA GLU A 101 -4.36 -7.33 -12.00
C GLU A 101 -4.39 -6.79 -13.44
N GLU A 102 -5.40 -5.98 -13.76
CA GLU A 102 -5.50 -5.36 -15.08
C GLU A 102 -4.35 -4.39 -15.35
N THR A 103 -3.95 -3.60 -14.34
CA THR A 103 -2.77 -2.73 -14.48
C THR A 103 -1.49 -3.52 -14.72
N LEU A 104 -1.28 -4.64 -14.00
CA LEU A 104 -0.12 -5.50 -14.22
C LEU A 104 -0.12 -6.11 -15.63
N ARG A 105 -1.30 -6.53 -16.11
CA ARG A 105 -1.47 -7.06 -17.47
C ARG A 105 -1.05 -6.02 -18.51
N GLN A 106 -1.55 -4.78 -18.37
CA GLN A 106 -1.22 -3.67 -19.28
C GLN A 106 0.27 -3.30 -19.24
N GLU A 107 0.88 -3.31 -18.06
CA GLU A 107 2.32 -3.07 -17.91
C GLU A 107 3.15 -4.12 -18.64
N SER A 108 2.82 -5.41 -18.47
CA SER A 108 3.50 -6.50 -19.15
C SER A 108 3.37 -6.43 -20.67
N GLU A 109 2.19 -6.04 -21.17
CA GLU A 109 1.90 -5.88 -22.59
C GLU A 109 2.68 -4.70 -23.20
N THR A 110 2.75 -3.59 -22.47
CA THR A 110 3.52 -2.40 -22.89
C THR A 110 5.02 -2.72 -22.96
N LEU A 111 5.54 -3.44 -21.97
CA LEU A 111 6.94 -3.89 -21.98
C LEU A 111 7.21 -4.85 -23.14
N ALA A 112 6.33 -5.82 -23.39
CA ALA A 112 6.45 -6.74 -24.52
C ALA A 112 6.39 -6.00 -25.87
N ALA A 113 5.51 -5.01 -26.00
CA ALA A 113 5.42 -4.18 -27.20
C ALA A 113 6.70 -3.36 -27.43
N ALA A 114 7.26 -2.74 -26.38
CA ALA A 114 8.51 -1.99 -26.46
C ALA A 114 9.68 -2.89 -26.90
N VAL A 115 9.80 -4.09 -26.32
CA VAL A 115 10.85 -5.06 -26.70
C VAL A 115 10.68 -5.50 -28.16
N ARG A 116 9.44 -5.79 -28.61
CA ARG A 116 9.17 -6.12 -30.01
C ARG A 116 9.53 -4.97 -30.96
N ALA A 117 9.21 -3.74 -30.60
CA ALA A 117 9.54 -2.56 -31.39
C ALA A 117 11.05 -2.40 -31.56
N GLU A 118 11.83 -2.52 -30.48
CA GLU A 118 13.30 -2.43 -30.53
C GLU A 118 13.93 -3.53 -31.42
N LEU A 119 13.44 -4.78 -31.31
CA LEU A 119 13.93 -5.87 -32.16
C LEU A 119 13.58 -5.66 -33.64
N SER A 120 12.39 -5.12 -33.93
CA SER A 120 11.99 -4.80 -35.32
C SER A 120 12.75 -3.62 -35.90
N GLY A 121 13.08 -2.61 -35.08
CA GLY A 121 13.88 -1.45 -35.47
C GLY A 121 15.34 -1.82 -35.79
N ALA A 122 15.90 -2.82 -35.10
CA ALA A 122 17.22 -3.35 -35.40
C ALA A 122 17.29 -4.05 -36.78
N TYR A 123 16.18 -4.59 -37.27
CA TYR A 123 16.12 -5.31 -38.55
C TYR A 123 16.03 -4.38 -39.78
N MET A 124 15.58 -3.13 -39.60
CA MET A 124 15.52 -2.13 -40.69
C MET A 124 16.75 -1.19 -40.71
N GLY A 125 17.67 -1.29 -39.73
CA GLY A 125 18.84 -0.43 -39.57
C GLY A 125 20.15 -0.95 -40.18
N ILE A 126 20.15 -2.10 -40.88
CA ILE A 126 21.37 -2.64 -41.53
C ILE A 126 21.77 -1.83 -42.79
N GLY A 127 20.95 -0.86 -43.22
CA GLY A 127 21.21 -0.04 -44.40
C GLY A 127 21.35 1.45 -44.12
N MET A 128 22.32 1.89 -43.30
CA MET A 128 23.11 3.11 -43.56
C MET A 128 24.20 3.27 -42.49
N SER A 129 25.41 2.95 -42.91
CA SER A 129 26.67 3.29 -42.23
C SER A 129 26.78 4.81 -42.06
N THR A 130 26.86 5.28 -40.82
CA THR A 130 27.89 6.24 -40.44
C THR A 130 28.48 5.87 -39.09
N CYS A 131 29.77 5.62 -39.13
CA CYS A 131 30.73 5.53 -38.05
C CYS A 131 30.50 6.55 -36.92
N GLN A 132 30.48 6.06 -35.67
CA GLN A 132 31.35 6.56 -34.59
C GLN A 132 31.23 5.72 -33.30
N SER A 133 32.32 5.00 -33.02
CA SER A 133 32.95 4.75 -31.71
C SER A 133 32.10 4.44 -30.48
N SER A 134 32.22 3.18 -30.03
CA SER A 134 32.46 2.76 -28.64
C SER A 134 31.44 3.16 -27.56
N GLN A 135 30.43 2.30 -27.38
CA GLN A 135 30.02 1.78 -26.07
C GLN A 135 29.12 0.55 -26.26
N GLN A 136 29.75 -0.62 -26.32
CA GLN A 136 29.06 -1.91 -26.23
C GLN A 136 28.43 -2.04 -24.83
N ARG A 137 27.17 -1.61 -24.69
CA ARG A 137 26.30 -2.07 -23.60
C ARG A 137 25.16 -2.88 -24.22
N SER A 138 24.94 -4.06 -23.66
CA SER A 138 23.88 -4.99 -24.06
C SER A 138 22.54 -4.26 -24.26
N PRO A 139 21.72 -4.63 -25.27
CA PRO A 139 20.41 -4.02 -25.50
C PRO A 139 19.49 -4.11 -24.26
N VAL A 140 19.67 -5.15 -23.43
CA VAL A 140 18.97 -5.29 -22.14
C VAL A 140 19.32 -4.16 -21.16
N ALA A 141 20.59 -3.73 -21.12
CA ALA A 141 21.05 -2.66 -20.26
C ALA A 141 20.55 -1.27 -20.71
N ARG A 142 20.23 -1.09 -22.01
CA ARG A 142 19.69 0.16 -22.56
C ARG A 142 18.21 0.37 -22.24
N VAL A 143 17.44 -0.70 -22.11
CA VAL A 143 16.01 -0.63 -21.74
C VAL A 143 15.85 -0.44 -20.23
N ALA A 144 16.66 -1.13 -19.42
CA ALA A 144 16.65 -0.99 -17.97
C ALA A 144 16.94 0.46 -17.50
N CYS A 145 17.91 1.15 -18.13
CA CYS A 145 18.29 2.50 -17.73
C CYS A 145 17.28 3.59 -18.15
N LYS A 146 16.39 3.34 -19.12
CA LYS A 146 15.32 4.27 -19.50
C LYS A 146 14.06 4.16 -18.66
N LEU A 147 13.77 2.99 -18.11
CA LEU A 147 12.54 2.73 -17.35
C LEU A 147 12.74 2.82 -15.83
N ASN A 148 13.96 2.60 -15.31
CA ASN A 148 14.29 2.78 -13.90
C ASN A 148 15.82 2.86 -13.68
N PRO A 149 16.42 4.03 -13.33
CA PRO A 149 17.87 4.16 -13.20
C PRO A 149 18.51 3.30 -12.09
N GLN A 150 17.72 2.74 -11.17
CA GLN A 150 18.23 1.85 -10.12
C GLN A 150 18.35 0.37 -10.52
N LEU A 151 17.75 -0.05 -11.64
CA LEU A 151 17.85 -1.44 -12.15
C LEU A 151 19.09 -1.69 -13.02
N ALA A 152 19.81 -0.63 -13.41
CA ALA A 152 21.00 -0.74 -14.27
C ALA A 152 22.23 -1.33 -13.56
N VAL A 153 22.23 -1.39 -12.22
CA VAL A 153 23.38 -1.84 -11.42
C VAL A 153 23.42 -3.36 -11.25
N ALA A 154 22.30 -4.07 -11.44
CA ALA A 154 22.22 -5.51 -11.19
C ALA A 154 22.69 -6.40 -12.37
N TYR A 155 22.96 -5.84 -13.55
CA TYR A 155 23.22 -6.62 -14.77
C TYR A 155 24.65 -6.49 -15.33
N THR A 156 25.56 -5.80 -14.64
CA THR A 156 26.94 -5.61 -15.12
C THR A 156 27.99 -6.54 -14.52
N GLU A 157 27.65 -7.41 -13.57
CA GLU A 157 28.57 -8.41 -13.04
C GLU A 157 28.05 -9.82 -13.29
N ASN A 158 28.33 -10.34 -14.49
CA ASN A 158 28.57 -11.77 -14.68
C ASN A 158 29.33 -11.96 -16.00
N ARG A 159 30.65 -11.77 -15.93
CA ARG A 159 31.58 -12.28 -16.94
C ARG A 159 31.96 -13.71 -16.56
N PHE A 160 31.49 -14.62 -17.40
CA PHE A 160 32.24 -15.71 -18.01
C PHE A 160 33.74 -15.79 -17.62
N VAL A 161 34.10 -16.75 -16.77
CA VAL A 161 35.38 -17.50 -16.86
C VAL A 161 35.17 -18.90 -16.28
N ASP A 162 35.74 -19.89 -16.97
CA ASP A 162 35.72 -21.32 -16.68
C ASP A 162 36.49 -21.75 -15.41
N ASN A 163 35.93 -22.76 -14.74
CA ASN A 163 36.60 -23.90 -14.05
C ASN A 163 37.30 -23.69 -12.67
N PRO A 164 37.64 -24.78 -11.93
CA PRO A 164 37.10 -25.05 -10.59
C PRO A 164 38.21 -25.14 -9.51
N LEU A 165 37.82 -25.53 -8.29
CA LEU A 165 38.62 -25.85 -7.09
C LEU A 165 38.84 -24.72 -6.06
N HIS A 166 38.49 -25.11 -4.83
CA HIS A 166 39.00 -24.68 -3.53
C HIS A 166 38.46 -23.41 -2.83
N ALA A 167 38.29 -23.64 -1.51
CA ALA A 167 38.21 -22.71 -0.38
C ALA A 167 36.81 -22.12 -0.09
N MET A 168 36.03 -22.67 0.86
CA MET A 168 36.18 -22.51 2.32
C MET A 168 36.46 -21.05 2.74
N ALA A 169 35.41 -20.33 3.12
CA ALA A 169 35.37 -19.45 4.31
C ALA A 169 34.03 -18.70 4.37
N SER A 170 33.20 -19.04 5.36
CA SER A 170 32.06 -18.22 5.78
C SER A 170 32.57 -16.96 6.51
N PRO A 171 32.02 -15.76 6.25
CA PRO A 171 32.24 -14.63 7.14
C PRO A 171 31.25 -14.68 8.30
N ARG A 172 31.78 -14.88 9.51
CA ARG A 172 31.12 -14.53 10.77
C ARG A 172 31.02 -13.01 10.85
N TYR A 173 29.81 -12.47 10.99
CA TYR A 173 29.62 -11.10 11.44
C TYR A 173 29.60 -11.07 12.97
N SER A 174 30.69 -10.60 13.55
CA SER A 174 30.76 -10.14 14.95
C SER A 174 30.25 -8.70 15.01
N ILE A 175 29.18 -8.46 15.76
CA ILE A 175 28.70 -7.13 16.09
C ILE A 175 29.45 -6.68 17.35
N SER A 176 30.28 -5.65 17.20
CA SER A 176 30.93 -4.94 18.29
C SER A 176 29.94 -3.96 18.90
N SER A 177 29.62 -4.15 20.18
CA SER A 177 28.88 -3.20 21.01
C SER A 177 29.86 -2.16 21.57
N SER A 178 29.57 -0.88 21.35
CA SER A 178 30.18 0.21 22.11
C SER A 178 29.18 1.35 22.30
N ASP A 179 28.68 1.42 23.54
CA ASP A 179 28.56 2.60 24.39
C ASP A 179 28.03 3.89 23.78
N HIS A 180 26.76 4.19 24.02
CA HIS A 180 26.27 5.57 24.14
C HIS A 180 25.47 5.70 25.45
N SER A 181 26.16 6.15 26.50
CA SER A 181 25.54 6.75 27.68
C SER A 181 25.05 8.14 27.30
N PHE A 182 23.74 8.35 27.29
CA PHE A 182 23.14 9.69 27.25
C PHE A 182 22.11 9.79 28.37
N ASN A 183 22.60 10.29 29.51
CA ASN A 183 21.83 10.59 30.69
C ASN A 183 21.25 12.01 30.61
N ASP A 184 20.10 12.14 31.27
CA ASP A 184 19.58 13.34 31.94
C ASP A 184 19.07 14.51 31.10
N LEU A 185 17.75 14.52 30.86
CA LEU A 185 16.97 15.76 30.85
C LEU A 185 15.69 15.60 31.70
N PRO A 186 15.34 16.59 32.53
CA PRO A 186 14.27 16.49 33.52
C PRO A 186 12.87 16.70 32.90
N PHE A 187 11.93 15.87 33.33
CA PHE A 187 10.49 16.00 33.09
C PHE A 187 9.93 17.22 33.84
N PRO A 188 9.13 18.10 33.21
CA PRO A 188 8.26 19.01 33.93
C PRO A 188 6.96 18.29 34.34
N GLU A 189 6.62 18.38 35.63
CA GLU A 189 5.36 17.94 36.20
C GLU A 189 4.15 18.66 35.56
N PRO A 190 3.03 17.97 35.30
CA PRO A 190 1.75 18.63 35.07
C PRO A 190 1.06 18.93 36.42
N GLU A 191 1.02 20.22 36.73
CA GLU A 191 0.31 20.83 37.84
C GLU A 191 -1.20 20.52 37.80
N LEU A 192 -1.71 20.01 38.92
CA LEU A 192 -3.13 19.87 39.22
C LEU A 192 -3.82 21.24 39.24
N ALA A 193 -4.83 21.43 38.39
CA ALA A 193 -5.84 22.46 38.58
C ALA A 193 -7.25 21.85 38.47
N MET A 194 -7.86 21.64 39.64
CA MET A 194 -9.29 21.45 39.84
C MET A 194 -10.09 22.69 39.40
N ALA A 195 -11.23 22.51 38.72
CA ALA A 195 -12.44 23.28 38.98
C ALA A 195 -13.69 22.68 38.28
N PRO A 196 -14.93 22.93 38.78
CA PRO A 196 -16.06 22.03 38.62
C PRO A 196 -17.24 22.57 37.79
N ALA A 197 -18.14 21.64 37.44
CA ALA A 197 -19.60 21.76 37.32
C ALA A 197 -20.23 22.73 36.30
N ALA A 198 -20.87 22.15 35.28
CA ALA A 198 -22.15 22.63 34.77
C ALA A 198 -22.96 21.46 34.19
N ARG A 199 -23.98 21.02 34.95
CA ARG A 199 -25.06 20.14 34.49
C ARG A 199 -26.04 20.98 33.69
N GLU A 200 -26.05 20.87 32.36
CA GLU A 200 -27.19 21.33 31.56
C GLU A 200 -28.20 20.21 31.37
N ARG A 201 -29.42 20.48 31.86
CA ARG A 201 -30.60 19.62 31.73
C ARG A 201 -31.10 19.70 30.29
N ILE A 202 -31.04 18.59 29.57
CA ILE A 202 -31.74 18.45 28.29
C ILE A 202 -33.22 18.09 28.58
N PRO A 203 -34.21 18.81 28.04
CA PRO A 203 -35.63 18.50 28.21
C PRO A 203 -36.06 17.24 27.45
N SER A 204 -37.01 16.53 28.06
CA SER A 204 -37.62 15.24 27.68
C SER A 204 -38.13 15.16 26.22
N PRO A 205 -38.10 13.96 25.60
CA PRO A 205 -38.69 13.73 24.28
C PRO A 205 -40.23 13.81 24.32
N TYR A 206 -40.77 14.43 23.27
CA TYR A 206 -42.18 14.54 22.94
C TYR A 206 -42.78 13.15 22.68
N ARG A 207 -43.90 12.83 23.36
CA ARG A 207 -44.68 11.60 23.19
C ARG A 207 -45.69 11.81 22.05
N PRO A 208 -45.66 11.05 20.93
CA PRO A 208 -46.76 11.05 19.98
C PRO A 208 -47.96 10.29 20.57
N GLY A 209 -49.15 10.92 20.51
CA GLY A 209 -50.41 10.34 20.98
C GLY A 209 -50.95 9.22 20.07
N PRO A 210 -51.86 8.38 20.58
CA PRO A 210 -52.45 7.29 19.79
C PRO A 210 -53.45 7.81 18.75
N ALA A 211 -53.37 7.25 17.54
CA ALA A 211 -54.31 7.47 16.46
C ALA A 211 -55.68 6.82 16.77
N SER A 212 -56.74 7.60 16.61
CA SER A 212 -58.13 7.12 16.66
C SER A 212 -58.47 6.28 15.42
N PRO A 213 -59.21 5.16 15.55
CA PRO A 213 -59.74 4.42 14.42
C PRO A 213 -61.06 5.04 13.93
N HIS A 214 -61.10 5.43 12.66
CA HIS A 214 -62.36 5.75 11.99
C HIS A 214 -63.05 4.45 11.53
N HIS A 215 -64.28 4.33 12.01
CA HIS A 215 -65.35 3.45 11.56
C HIS A 215 -65.46 3.37 10.03
N LEU A 216 -65.60 2.15 9.51
CA LEU A 216 -66.24 1.84 8.24
C LEU A 216 -67.18 0.66 8.50
N GLU A 217 -68.46 0.98 8.60
CA GLU A 217 -69.58 0.10 8.23
C GLU A 217 -70.22 0.68 6.97
#